data_AF-A0A2J8JZU1-F1
#
_entry.id   AF-A0A2J8JZU1-F1
#
_cell.length_a   1.000
_cell.length_b   1.000
_cell.length_c   1.000
_cell.angle_alpha   90.00
_cell.angle_beta   90.00
_cell.angle_gamma   90.00
#
_symmetry.space_group_name_H-M   'P 1'
#
loop_
_entity.id
_entity.type
_entity.pdbx_description
1 polymer ?
#
loop_
_entity_poly.entity_id
_entity_poly.type
_entity_poly.pdbx_seq_one_letter_code
_entity_poly.pdbx_strand_id
1 'polypeptide(L)' 'MVWQQKTKAVVMLNRIVEKESVKCAQYWPTDDQELLFKETGFSVKLLSEDVKSYYTVHLLQLENINVR' A
#
# COMPACT_ATOMS: atom_id res chain seq x y z
N MET A 1 9.35 6.56 6.80
CA MET A 1 9.45 7.04 5.40
C MET A 1 8.18 7.78 4.95
N VAL A 2 7.15 7.09 4.43
CA VAL A 2 5.95 7.74 3.83
C VAL A 2 5.29 8.75 4.78
N TRP A 3 4.98 8.33 6.01
CA TRP A 3 4.38 9.20 7.03
C TRP A 3 5.27 10.40 7.39
N GLN A 4 6.52 10.12 7.77
CA GLN A 4 7.48 11.14 8.23
C GLN A 4 7.77 12.19 7.15
N GLN A 5 7.89 11.78 5.89
CA GLN A 5 8.17 12.67 4.76
C GLN A 5 6.90 13.35 4.21
N LYS A 6 5.74 13.09 4.81
CA LYS A 6 4.43 13.63 4.38
C LYS A 6 4.16 13.34 2.88
N THR A 7 4.63 12.19 2.40
CA THR A 7 4.50 11.76 1.01
C THR A 7 3.01 11.59 0.67
N LYS A 8 2.59 12.16 -0.46
CA LYS A 8 1.18 12.13 -0.90
C LYS A 8 0.83 10.95 -1.81
N ALA A 9 1.81 10.41 -2.52
CA ALA A 9 1.61 9.32 -3.47
C ALA A 9 2.84 8.41 -3.53
N VAL A 10 2.59 7.13 -3.81
CA VAL A 10 3.62 6.12 -4.10
C VAL A 10 3.41 5.64 -5.52
N VAL A 11 4.49 5.64 -6.33
CA VAL A 11 4.45 5.10 -7.69
C VAL A 11 5.15 3.75 -7.68
N MET A 12 4.41 2.68 -7.94
CA MET A 12 4.97 1.34 -8.10
C MET A 12 5.12 1.01 -9.58
N LEU A 13 6.32 0.64 -9.99
CA LEU A 13 6.68 0.44 -11.41
C LEU A 13 6.88 -1.03 -11.80
N ASN A 14 6.88 -1.94 -10.82
CA ASN A 14 7.03 -3.38 -11.02
C ASN A 14 5.81 -4.13 -10.49
N ARG A 15 5.61 -5.38 -10.94
CA ARG A 15 4.63 -6.28 -10.32
C ARG A 15 5.23 -6.97 -9.10
N ILE A 16 4.38 -7.54 -8.25
CA ILE A 16 4.80 -8.38 -7.11
C ILE A 16 5.64 -9.57 -7.59
N VAL A 17 5.19 -10.25 -8.65
CA VAL A 17 5.89 -11.36 -9.30
C VAL A 17 6.10 -11.04 -10.78
N GLU A 18 7.32 -11.26 -11.26
CA GLU A 18 7.68 -11.14 -12.67
C GLU A 18 8.55 -12.33 -13.08
N LYS A 19 8.16 -13.02 -14.15
CA LYS A 19 8.86 -14.24 -14.62
C LYS A 19 9.06 -15.24 -13.47
N GLU A 20 7.99 -15.49 -12.69
CA GLU A 20 7.97 -16.41 -11.54
C GLU A 20 8.88 -16.02 -10.36
N SER A 21 9.55 -14.87 -10.45
CA SER A 21 10.41 -14.34 -9.39
C SER A 21 9.68 -13.24 -8.62
N VAL A 22 9.66 -13.34 -7.30
CA VAL A 22 9.16 -12.29 -6.41
C VAL A 22 10.07 -11.07 -6.51
N LYS A 23 9.51 -9.91 -6.87
CA LYS A 23 10.21 -8.63 -7.02
C LYS A 23 9.89 -7.65 -5.89
N CYS A 24 8.71 -7.75 -5.30
CA CYS A 24 8.30 -6.92 -4.19
C CYS A 24 7.35 -7.68 -3.28
N ALA A 25 7.32 -7.35 -2.00
CA ALA A 25 6.31 -7.86 -1.07
C ALA A 25 4.97 -7.15 -1.29
N GLN A 26 3.87 -7.81 -0.93
CA GLN A 26 2.53 -7.19 -0.93
C GLN A 26 2.42 -6.24 0.27
N TYR A 27 2.85 -4.97 0.10
CA TYR A 27 2.92 -3.99 1.19
C TYR A 27 1.66 -3.11 1.33
N TRP A 28 0.63 -3.36 0.53
CA TRP A 28 -0.69 -2.74 0.64
C TRP A 28 -1.77 -3.83 0.54
N PRO A 29 -2.95 -3.63 1.15
CA PRO A 29 -4.04 -4.60 1.06
C PRO A 29 -4.63 -4.66 -0.36
N THR A 30 -4.99 -5.85 -0.83
CA THR A 30 -5.63 -6.09 -2.14
C THR A 30 -7.11 -6.46 -2.03
N ASP A 31 -7.62 -6.59 -0.82
CA ASP A 31 -9.03 -6.80 -0.50
C ASP A 31 -9.47 -5.77 0.56
N ASP A 32 -10.70 -5.89 1.06
CA ASP A 32 -11.24 -5.01 2.09
C ASP A 32 -10.58 -5.18 3.48
N GLN A 33 -9.48 -5.93 3.58
CA GLN A 33 -8.76 -6.12 4.83
C GLN A 33 -7.83 -4.94 5.14
N GLU A 34 -7.66 -4.67 6.42
CA GLU A 34 -6.70 -3.71 6.93
C GLU A 34 -5.35 -4.40 7.14
N LEU A 35 -4.27 -3.82 6.62
CA LEU A 35 -2.92 -4.32 6.81
C LEU A 35 -2.24 -3.57 7.96
N LEU A 36 -1.94 -4.31 9.03
CA LEU A 36 -1.37 -3.77 10.26
C LEU A 36 0.14 -3.98 10.34
N PHE A 37 0.89 -2.89 10.32
CA PHE A 37 2.34 -2.87 10.56
C PHE A 37 2.62 -2.65 12.05
N LYS A 38 2.47 -3.71 12.86
CA LYS A 38 2.59 -3.66 14.33
C LYS A 38 3.90 -3.02 14.82
N GLU A 39 5.02 -3.34 14.18
CA GLU A 39 6.35 -2.86 14.61
C GLU A 39 6.50 -1.34 14.52
N THR A 40 5.79 -0.71 13.58
CA THR A 40 5.84 0.74 13.36
C THR A 40 4.59 1.47 13.83
N GLY A 41 3.54 0.72 14.21
CA GLY A 41 2.25 1.24 14.63
C GLY A 41 1.51 1.99 13.52
N PHE A 42 1.54 1.44 12.31
CA PHE A 42 0.74 1.97 11.21
C PHE A 42 -0.26 0.92 10.73
N SER A 43 -1.43 1.39 10.29
CA SER A 43 -2.36 0.58 9.52
C SER A 43 -2.60 1.18 8.15
N VAL A 44 -2.80 0.32 7.17
CA VAL A 44 -3.12 0.69 5.79
C VAL A 44 -4.41 0.01 5.38
N LYS A 45 -5.37 0.80 4.88
CA LYS A 45 -6.65 0.32 4.38
C LYS A 45 -6.85 0.75 2.94
N LEU A 46 -7.36 -0.16 2.10
CA LEU A 46 -7.81 0.15 0.75
C LEU A 46 -9.18 0.84 0.82
N LEU A 47 -9.29 2.03 0.23
CA LEU A 47 -10.55 2.78 0.15
C LEU A 47 -11.22 2.64 -1.21
N SER A 48 -10.43 2.65 -2.28
CA SER A 48 -10.93 2.39 -3.63
C SER A 48 -9.81 1.90 -4.55
N GLU A 49 -10.23 1.18 -5.59
CA GLU A 49 -9.39 0.74 -6.69
C GLU A 49 -10.03 1.18 -8.00
N ASP A 50 -9.23 1.82 -8.86
CA ASP A 50 -9.61 2.17 -10.23
C ASP A 50 -8.64 1.51 -11.21
N VAL A 51 -9.08 0.40 -11.81
CA VAL A 51 -8.30 -0.41 -12.75
C VAL A 51 -8.43 0.17 -14.16
N LYS A 52 -7.30 0.56 -14.75
CA LYS A 52 -7.19 0.98 -16.15
C LYS A 52 -6.45 -0.09 -16.96
N SER A 53 -6.42 0.08 -18.29
CA SER A 53 -5.82 -0.89 -19.20
C SER A 53 -4.32 -1.14 -18.95
N TYR A 54 -3.59 -0.16 -18.42
CA TYR A 54 -2.13 -0.23 -18.24
C TYR A 54 -1.63 0.09 -16.83
N TYR A 55 -2.51 0.54 -15.94
CA TYR A 55 -2.17 0.88 -14.57
C TYR A 55 -3.40 0.77 -13.67
N THR A 56 -3.16 0.70 -12.37
CA THR A 56 -4.22 0.71 -11.37
C THR A 56 -3.94 1.86 -10.41
N VAL A 57 -4.99 2.59 -10.01
CA VAL A 57 -4.90 3.61 -8.97
C VAL A 57 -5.59 3.08 -7.72
N HIS A 58 -4.81 2.95 -6.64
CA HIS A 58 -5.33 2.64 -5.31
C HIS A 58 -5.43 3.92 -4.48
N LEU A 59 -6.60 4.19 -3.93
CA LEU A 59 -6.74 5.15 -2.84
C LEU A 59 -6.56 4.41 -1.51
N LEU A 60 -5.50 4.76 -0.79
CA LEU A 60 -5.14 4.12 0.48
C LEU A 60 -5.28 5.11 1.63
N GLN A 61 -5.83 4.64 2.74
CA GLN A 61 -5.77 5.33 4.03
C GLN A 61 -4.58 4.79 4.82
N LEU A 62 -3.69 5.67 5.26
CA LEU A 62 -2.60 5.38 6.19
C LEU A 62 -2.92 6.03 7.55
N GLU A 63 -3.03 5.23 8.60
CA GLU A 63 -3.32 5.70 9.97
C GLU A 63 -2.15 5.37 10.90
N ASN A 64 -1.80 6.31 11.78
CA ASN A 64 -0.85 6.08 12.87
C ASN A 64 -1.63 5.69 14.14
N ILE A 65 -1.56 4.41 14.51
CA ILE A 65 -2.36 3.86 15.62
C ILE A 65 -1.77 4.19 16.99
N ASN A 66 -0.51 4.65 17.04
CA ASN A 66 0.17 5.01 18.29
C ASN A 66 -0.26 6.37 18.85
N VAL A 67 -1.04 7.15 18.09
CA VAL A 67 -1.50 8.50 18.48
C VAL A 67 -2.93 8.48 19.03
N ARG A 68 -3.42 7.31 19.46
CA ARG A 68 -4.68 7.16 20.18
C ARG A 68 -4.46 7.19 21.69
#